data_AF-A0A4Q3SI06-F1
#
_entry.id   AF-A0A4Q3SI06-F1
#
_cell.length_a   1.000
_cell.length_b   1.000
_cell.length_c   1.000
_cell.angle_alpha   90.00
_cell.angle_beta   90.00
_cell.angle_gamma   90.00
#
_symmetry.space_group_name_H-M   'P 1'
#
loop_
_entity.id
_entity.type
_entity.pdbx_description
1 polymer ?
#
loop_
_entity_poly.entity_id
_entity_poly.type
_entity_poly.pdbx_seq_one_letter_code
_entity_poly.pdbx_strand_id
1 'polypeptide(L)'
;MKLSTSLLTTAILLITFTLPAQTANFSSLQKGFLSPPDSVKPSVYWYWMSDNISREGVIKDLTAMDSIGIGRVFIGNIGYSKEEVPYGRVKLFSAE
;
A
#
# COMPACT_ATOMS: atom_id res chain seq x y z
N MET A 1 23.12 -44.54 -31.15
CA MET A 1 23.99 -43.46 -30.63
C MET A 1 23.51 -43.07 -29.25
N LYS A 2 24.17 -43.53 -28.18
CA LYS A 2 23.87 -43.09 -26.81
C LYS A 2 24.63 -41.79 -26.57
N LEU A 3 23.94 -40.65 -26.65
CA LEU A 3 24.53 -39.38 -26.22
C LEU A 3 24.91 -39.54 -24.73
N SER A 4 26.20 -39.43 -24.42
CA SER A 4 26.70 -39.58 -23.06
C SER A 4 26.05 -38.53 -22.17
N THR A 5 25.42 -38.94 -21.07
CA THR A 5 24.80 -38.06 -20.06
C THR A 5 25.76 -36.98 -19.56
N SER A 6 27.07 -37.22 -19.64
CA SER A 6 28.13 -36.26 -19.32
C SER A 6 28.21 -35.07 -20.28
N LEU A 7 27.85 -35.21 -21.56
CA LEU A 7 27.77 -34.07 -22.51
C LEU A 7 26.53 -33.21 -22.24
N LEU A 8 25.42 -33.83 -21.82
CA LEU A 8 24.19 -33.11 -21.51
C LEU A 8 24.35 -32.26 -20.24
N THR A 9 25.01 -32.77 -19.21
CA THR A 9 25.24 -32.03 -17.96
C THR A 9 26.24 -30.88 -18.14
N THR A 10 27.29 -31.06 -18.94
CA THR A 10 28.22 -29.96 -19.25
C THR A 10 27.58 -28.87 -20.11
N ALA A 11 26.75 -29.23 -21.09
CA ALA A 11 26.00 -28.26 -21.88
C ALA A 11 25.05 -27.42 -21.01
N ILE A 12 24.33 -28.04 -20.06
CA ILE A 12 23.45 -27.33 -19.13
C ILE A 12 24.24 -26.37 -18.22
N LEU A 13 25.41 -26.80 -17.72
CA LEU A 13 26.25 -25.96 -16.85
C LEU A 13 26.79 -24.72 -17.60
N LEU A 14 27.17 -24.87 -18.88
CA LEU A 14 27.59 -23.73 -19.71
C LEU A 14 26.43 -22.77 -20.06
N ILE A 15 25.20 -23.29 -20.23
CA ILE A 15 24.02 -22.45 -20.46
C ILE A 15 23.67 -21.63 -19.22
N THR A 16 23.83 -22.20 -18.02
CA THR A 16 23.59 -21.45 -16.76
C THR A 16 24.63 -20.36 -16.50
N PHE A 17 25.87 -20.52 -16.99
CA PHE A 17 26.96 -19.56 -16.77
C PHE A 17 26.92 -18.35 -17.73
N THR A 18 26.13 -18.43 -18.80
CA THR A 18 26.01 -17.38 -19.82
C THR A 18 24.77 -16.51 -19.67
N LEU A 19 23.93 -16.75 -18.66
CA LEU A 19 22.83 -15.86 -18.32
C LEU A 19 23.42 -14.52 -17.85
N PRO A 20 23.14 -13.40 -18.55
CA PRO A 20 23.58 -12.09 -18.09
C PRO A 20 22.94 -11.84 -16.72
N ALA A 21 23.77 -11.60 -15.71
CA ALA A 21 23.30 -11.11 -14.42
C ALA A 21 22.52 -9.82 -14.68
N GLN A 22 21.23 -9.81 -14.33
CA GLN A 22 20.39 -8.63 -14.51
C GLN A 22 20.91 -7.54 -13.58
N THR A 23 21.69 -6.61 -14.14
CA THR A 23 22.17 -5.45 -13.40
C THR A 23 20.97 -4.58 -13.08
N ALA A 24 20.70 -4.41 -11.78
CA ALA A 24 19.66 -3.49 -11.35
C ALA A 24 19.95 -2.11 -11.95
N ASN A 25 18.99 -1.57 -12.71
CA ASN A 25 19.15 -0.26 -13.33
C ASN A 25 19.10 0.82 -12.23
N PHE A 26 20.27 1.22 -11.74
CA PHE A 26 20.41 2.20 -10.66
C PHE A 26 19.72 3.53 -10.98
N SER A 27 19.69 3.94 -12.25
CA SER A 27 18.97 5.15 -12.68
C SER A 27 17.46 5.02 -12.46
N SER A 28 16.89 3.84 -12.72
CA SER A 28 15.46 3.59 -12.45
C SER A 28 15.14 3.60 -10.96
N LEU A 29 16.00 2.98 -10.14
CA LEU A 29 15.86 2.98 -8.69
C LEU A 29 15.98 4.40 -8.11
N GLN A 30 17.01 5.15 -8.51
CA GLN A 30 17.22 6.53 -8.09
C GLN A 30 16.01 7.41 -8.44
N LYS A 31 15.46 7.26 -9.65
CA LYS A 31 14.25 7.99 -10.06
C LYS A 31 13.06 7.67 -9.17
N GLY A 32 12.80 6.38 -8.92
CA GLY A 32 11.71 5.95 -8.03
C GLY A 32 11.90 6.34 -6.57
N PHE A 33 13.15 6.50 -6.13
CA PHE A 33 13.46 6.99 -4.78
C PHE A 33 13.22 8.50 -4.64
N LEU A 34 13.63 9.29 -5.63
CA LEU A 34 13.41 10.75 -5.64
C LEU A 34 11.95 11.12 -5.89
N SER A 35 11.22 10.32 -6.67
CA SER A 35 9.82 10.51 -7.00
C SER A 35 9.07 9.17 -6.92
N PRO A 36 8.64 8.78 -5.70
CA PRO A 36 7.91 7.54 -5.50
C PRO A 36 6.56 7.54 -6.24
N PRO A 37 6.15 6.43 -6.85
CA PRO A 37 4.85 6.32 -7.49
C PRO A 37 3.71 6.31 -6.47
N ASP A 38 2.47 6.62 -6.91
CA ASP A 38 1.28 6.59 -6.05
C ASP A 38 1.02 5.22 -5.39
N SER A 39 1.46 4.13 -6.04
CA SER A 39 1.29 2.77 -5.52
C SER A 39 2.00 2.51 -4.20
N VAL A 40 2.99 3.34 -3.83
CA VAL A 40 3.74 3.22 -2.56
C VAL A 40 3.40 4.32 -1.56
N LYS A 41 2.40 5.17 -1.84
CA LYS A 41 1.91 6.14 -0.85
C LYS A 41 1.46 5.41 0.43
N PRO A 42 1.77 5.95 1.61
CA PRO A 42 1.39 5.32 2.88
C PRO A 42 -0.13 5.27 3.04
N SER A 43 -0.55 4.33 3.87
CA SER A 43 -1.95 4.17 4.29
C SER A 43 -2.07 4.41 5.80
N VAL A 44 -3.22 4.89 6.25
CA VAL A 44 -3.51 5.13 7.68
C VAL A 44 -4.80 4.48 8.12
N TYR A 45 -4.91 4.18 9.41
CA TYR A 45 -6.21 3.94 10.03
C TYR A 45 -6.83 5.29 10.39
N TRP A 46 -8.08 5.50 9.99
CA TRP A 46 -8.85 6.69 10.33
C TRP A 46 -10.10 6.26 11.09
N TYR A 47 -10.13 6.58 12.37
CA TYR A 47 -11.20 6.15 13.25
C TYR A 47 -12.28 7.21 13.40
N TRP A 48 -13.50 6.80 13.12
CA TRP A 48 -14.71 7.58 13.38
C TRP A 48 -15.19 7.25 14.79
N MET A 49 -15.15 8.25 15.66
CA MET A 49 -15.29 8.05 17.10
C MET A 49 -16.71 8.36 17.57
N SER A 50 -17.41 7.35 18.09
CA SER A 50 -18.73 7.50 18.72
C SER A 50 -19.72 8.33 17.89
N ASP A 51 -19.88 8.02 16.60
CA ASP A 51 -20.76 8.74 15.66
C ASP A 51 -20.43 10.23 15.42
N ASN A 52 -19.29 10.73 15.92
CA ASN A 52 -18.87 12.13 15.74
C ASN A 52 -18.20 12.32 14.37
N ILE A 53 -19.04 12.36 13.34
CA ILE A 53 -18.63 12.54 11.95
C ILE A 53 -19.49 13.59 11.26
N SER A 54 -18.94 14.27 10.26
CA SER A 54 -19.67 15.22 9.42
C SER A 54 -19.13 15.21 7.99
N ARG A 55 -19.99 15.49 7.00
CA ARG A 55 -19.59 15.60 5.59
C ARG A 55 -18.47 16.63 5.40
N GLU A 56 -18.58 17.79 6.05
CA GLU A 56 -17.59 18.85 5.98
C GLU A 56 -16.24 18.40 6.55
N GLY A 57 -16.24 17.75 7.72
CA GLY A 57 -15.03 17.19 8.33
C GLY A 57 -14.37 16.14 7.45
N VAL A 58 -15.17 15.21 6.90
CA VAL A 58 -14.67 14.18 5.97
C VAL A 58 -13.96 14.79 4.76
N ILE A 59 -14.53 15.85 4.17
CA ILE A 59 -13.92 16.53 3.02
C ILE A 59 -12.60 17.19 3.43
N LYS A 60 -12.57 17.90 4.56
CA LYS A 60 -11.36 18.58 5.05
C LYS A 60 -10.25 17.58 5.39
N ASP A 61 -10.58 16.50 6.08
CA ASP A 61 -9.63 15.47 6.48
C ASP A 61 -9.01 14.79 5.25
N LEU A 62 -9.83 14.35 4.28
CA LEU A 62 -9.33 13.70 3.07
C LEU A 62 -8.49 14.64 2.20
N THR A 63 -8.89 15.92 2.10
CA THR A 63 -8.11 16.93 1.36
C THR A 63 -6.75 17.17 2.02
N ALA A 64 -6.73 17.26 3.35
CA ALA A 64 -5.49 17.43 4.10
C ALA A 64 -4.58 16.20 3.94
N MET A 65 -5.13 14.99 4.03
CA MET A 65 -4.40 13.73 3.86
C MET A 65 -3.76 13.61 2.47
N ASP A 66 -4.51 13.92 1.41
CA ASP A 66 -3.99 13.91 0.04
C ASP A 66 -2.87 14.94 -0.15
N SER A 67 -3.04 16.16 0.40
CA SER A 67 -2.05 17.23 0.29
C SER A 67 -0.68 16.90 0.92
N ILE A 68 -0.65 15.97 1.88
CA ILE A 68 0.58 15.48 2.53
C ILE A 68 1.03 14.11 2.04
N GLY A 69 0.37 13.54 1.02
CA GLY A 69 0.78 12.31 0.35
C GLY A 69 0.27 11.02 0.95
N ILE A 70 -0.77 11.03 1.80
CA ILE A 70 -1.46 9.82 2.24
C ILE A 70 -2.35 9.32 1.10
N GLY A 71 -2.12 8.09 0.64
CA GLY A 71 -2.81 7.55 -0.54
C GLY A 71 -4.04 6.71 -0.23
N ARG A 72 -4.24 6.32 1.04
CA ARG A 72 -5.34 5.43 1.43
C ARG A 72 -5.67 5.56 2.92
N VAL A 73 -6.96 5.42 3.23
CA VAL A 73 -7.45 5.31 4.61
C VAL A 73 -8.21 4.01 4.80
N PHE A 74 -8.05 3.39 5.97
CA PHE A 74 -8.88 2.29 6.44
C PHE A 74 -9.80 2.83 7.54
N ILE A 75 -11.10 2.82 7.27
CA ILE A 75 -12.09 3.39 8.18
C ILE A 75 -12.42 2.35 9.26
N GLY A 76 -12.24 2.76 10.52
CA GLY A 76 -12.66 2.01 11.69
C GLY A 76 -13.71 2.79 12.47
N ASN A 77 -14.75 2.12 12.91
CA ASN A 77 -15.80 2.73 13.74
C ASN A 77 -15.58 2.31 15.18
N ILE A 78 -15.23 3.26 16.05
CA ILE A 78 -14.87 2.99 17.45
C ILE A 78 -15.82 3.76 18.37
N GLY A 79 -16.48 3.06 19.28
CA GLY A 79 -17.40 3.64 20.25
C GLY A 79 -16.82 3.64 21.66
N TYR A 80 -17.00 4.74 22.38
CA TYR A 80 -16.84 4.80 23.84
C TYR A 80 -18.19 4.59 24.53
N SER A 81 -18.18 4.56 25.87
CA SER A 81 -19.43 4.64 26.63
C SER A 81 -20.05 6.04 26.48
N LYS A 82 -21.38 6.15 26.61
CA LYS A 82 -22.09 7.43 26.46
C LYS A 82 -21.77 8.40 27.60
N GLU A 83 -21.35 7.86 28.73
CA GLU A 83 -20.94 8.59 29.93
C GLU A 83 -19.57 9.26 29.73
N GLU A 84 -18.72 8.70 28.86
CA GLU A 84 -17.39 9.25 28.55
C GLU A 84 -17.44 10.21 27.35
N VAL A 85 -18.06 9.79 26.25
CA VAL A 85 -18.15 10.58 25.01
C VAL A 85 -19.59 10.62 24.51
N PRO A 86 -20.22 11.81 24.40
CA PRO A 86 -21.51 11.95 23.76
C PRO A 86 -21.45 11.51 22.30
N TYR A 87 -22.42 10.70 21.89
CA TYR A 87 -22.47 10.22 20.51
C TYR A 87 -22.97 11.32 19.57
N GLY A 88 -22.33 11.40 18.41
CA GLY A 88 -22.75 12.30 17.34
C GLY A 88 -24.10 11.94 16.72
N ARG A 89 -24.56 12.83 15.84
CA ARG A 89 -25.88 12.74 15.21
C ARG A 89 -25.98 11.67 14.12
N VAL A 90 -24.87 11.36 13.45
CA VAL A 90 -24.85 10.45 12.30
C VAL A 90 -24.65 9.03 12.80
N LYS A 91 -25.73 8.25 12.82
CA LYS A 91 -25.69 6.88 13.32
C LYS A 91 -25.07 5.95 12.30
N LEU A 92 -24.01 5.27 12.69
CA LEU A 92 -23.40 4.24 11.85
C LEU A 92 -24.39 3.11 11.61
N PHE A 93 -24.40 2.59 10.38
CA PHE A 93 -25.30 1.52 9.93
C PHE A 93 -26.80 1.87 9.95
N SER A 94 -27.17 3.15 10.12
CA SER A 94 -28.55 3.59 9.87
C SER A 94 -28.78 3.81 8.37
N ALA A 95 -30.05 3.95 7.99
CA ALA A 95 -30.37 4.56 6.71
C ALA A 95 -29.76 5.98 6.64
N GLU A 96 -29.41 6.37 5.42
CA GLU A 96 -28.78 7.66 5.08
C GLU A 96 -29.73 8.85 5.31
#